data_AF-A0A950K5I9-F1
#
_entry.id   AF-A0A950K5I9-F1
#
_cell.length_a   1.000
_cell.length_b   1.000
_cell.length_c   1.000
_cell.angle_alpha   90.00
_cell.angle_beta   90.00
_cell.angle_gamma   90.00
#
_symmetry.space_group_name_H-M   'P 1'
#
loop_
_entity.id
_entity.type
_entity.pdbx_description
1 polymer ?
#
loop_
_entity_poly.entity_id
_entity_poly.type
_entity_poly.pdbx_seq_one_letter_code
_entity_poly.pdbx_strand_id
1 'polypeptide(L)'
;MDQTRVDGAVRKGLAYLKTAKTPGFDYAKIADTYELVLLTFVTGGVSETDDKYQEYLKRLLEEPLERTYKVVLQAMILEEIDRVKFQGRIAQCAQFLLDNQCVNGQWSYGEPSAYVKDPGPSTAVATPAPSRDGAREFGAPGKKEKPKVRSKIAVKKMKDGPATGDNSNSQYAALGLRACHDAGILLPKDPMQLARKWWIESQHDKSED
;
A
#
# COMPACT_ATOMS: atom_id res chain seq x y z
N MET A 1 -14.07 0.31 -27.57
CA MET A 1 -13.98 1.51 -26.71
C MET A 1 -13.25 2.60 -27.47
N ASP A 2 -13.69 3.85 -27.33
CA ASP A 2 -12.97 5.01 -27.89
C ASP A 2 -11.89 5.47 -26.90
N GLN A 3 -10.64 5.13 -27.18
CA GLN A 3 -9.50 5.44 -26.30
C GLN A 3 -9.30 6.96 -26.13
N THR A 4 -9.54 7.75 -27.18
CA THR A 4 -9.36 9.21 -27.13
C THR A 4 -10.33 9.86 -26.14
N ARG A 5 -11.58 9.38 -26.12
CA ARG A 5 -12.59 9.84 -25.17
C ARG A 5 -12.23 9.45 -23.73
N VAL A 6 -11.69 8.24 -23.53
CA VAL A 6 -11.21 7.78 -22.22
C VAL A 6 -10.06 8.66 -21.73
N ASP A 7 -9.03 8.88 -22.56
CA ASP A 7 -7.87 9.70 -22.20
C ASP A 7 -8.27 11.17 -21.96
N GLY A 8 -9.24 11.68 -22.72
CA GLY A 8 -9.84 12.98 -22.50
C GLY A 8 -10.53 13.11 -21.13
N ALA A 9 -11.25 12.07 -20.71
CA ALA A 9 -11.89 12.03 -19.39
C ALA A 9 -10.86 11.96 -18.26
N VAL A 10 -9.82 11.13 -18.40
CA VAL A 10 -8.72 11.01 -17.43
C VAL A 10 -8.04 12.36 -17.24
N ARG A 11 -7.66 13.06 -18.32
CA ARG A 11 -7.01 14.38 -18.23
C ARG A 11 -7.87 15.42 -17.51
N LYS A 12 -9.18 15.45 -17.77
CA LYS A 12 -10.11 16.37 -17.09
C LYS A 12 -10.22 16.05 -15.60
N GLY A 13 -10.30 14.78 -15.24
CA GLY A 13 -10.32 14.34 -13.84
C GLY A 13 -9.05 14.74 -13.10
N LEU A 14 -7.87 14.50 -13.69
CA LEU A 14 -6.59 14.91 -13.11
C LEU A 14 -6.49 16.43 -12.94
N ALA A 15 -6.93 17.20 -13.94
CA ALA A 15 -6.93 18.66 -13.86
C ALA A 15 -7.84 19.19 -12.73
N TYR A 16 -9.02 18.59 -12.56
CA TYR A 16 -9.92 18.92 -11.46
C TYR A 16 -9.30 18.59 -10.09
N LEU A 17 -8.71 17.40 -9.95
CA LEU A 17 -8.12 16.95 -8.69
C LEU A 17 -6.93 17.79 -8.21
N LYS A 18 -6.25 18.53 -9.11
CA LYS A 18 -5.19 19.48 -8.71
C LYS A 18 -5.70 20.68 -7.92
N THR A 19 -6.97 21.04 -8.08
CA THR A 19 -7.58 22.21 -7.41
C THR A 19 -8.64 21.84 -6.38
N ALA A 20 -9.13 20.60 -6.42
CA ALA A 20 -10.15 20.12 -5.49
C ALA A 20 -9.63 20.07 -4.05
N LYS A 21 -10.51 20.39 -3.10
CA LYS A 21 -10.27 20.08 -1.68
C LYS A 21 -10.53 18.61 -1.44
N THR A 22 -9.71 18.00 -0.61
CA THR A 22 -9.82 16.60 -0.21
C THR A 22 -10.59 16.50 1.11
N PRO A 23 -11.59 15.62 1.22
CA PRO A 23 -12.43 15.53 2.41
C PRO A 23 -11.74 14.73 3.53
N GLY A 24 -12.17 15.00 4.76
CA GLY A 24 -11.96 14.15 5.93
C GLY A 24 -13.20 13.32 6.26
N PHE A 25 -13.05 12.38 7.18
CA PHE A 25 -14.09 11.52 7.71
C PHE A 25 -13.98 11.41 9.23
N ASP A 26 -14.82 12.15 9.95
CA ASP A 26 -14.76 12.27 11.42
C ASP A 26 -14.94 10.92 12.14
N TYR A 27 -15.87 10.09 11.66
CA TYR A 27 -16.14 8.77 12.27
C TYR A 27 -14.92 7.84 12.23
N ALA A 28 -14.03 8.01 11.24
CA ALA A 28 -12.80 7.25 11.08
C ALA A 28 -11.57 8.00 11.61
N LYS A 29 -11.75 9.20 12.18
CA LYS A 29 -10.68 10.11 12.63
C LYS A 29 -9.65 10.38 11.53
N ILE A 30 -10.12 10.56 10.30
CA ILE A 30 -9.30 10.89 9.14
C ILE A 30 -9.53 12.36 8.83
N ALA A 31 -8.52 13.21 9.03
CA ALA A 31 -8.66 14.65 8.77
C ALA A 31 -8.70 14.99 7.28
N ASP A 32 -8.09 14.14 6.44
CA ASP A 32 -7.88 14.37 5.02
C ASP A 32 -7.56 13.06 4.29
N THR A 33 -7.85 13.00 2.99
CA THR A 33 -7.70 11.84 2.09
C THR A 33 -6.88 12.14 0.84
N TYR A 34 -5.96 13.10 0.91
CA TYR A 34 -5.07 13.48 -0.18
C TYR A 34 -4.25 12.32 -0.77
N GLU A 35 -4.03 11.23 -0.04
CA GLU A 35 -3.34 10.04 -0.52
C GLU A 35 -4.10 9.37 -1.66
N LEU A 36 -5.44 9.41 -1.66
CA LEU A 36 -6.23 8.92 -2.78
C LEU A 36 -6.01 9.76 -4.04
N VAL A 37 -5.86 11.07 -3.88
CA VAL A 37 -5.55 11.98 -4.99
C VAL A 37 -4.13 11.73 -5.49
N LEU A 38 -3.15 11.57 -4.60
CA LEU A 38 -1.78 11.27 -4.99
C LEU A 38 -1.69 9.90 -5.70
N LEU A 39 -2.36 8.85 -5.21
CA LEU A 39 -2.43 7.57 -5.90
C LEU A 39 -3.04 7.72 -7.30
N THR A 40 -4.06 8.56 -7.45
CA THR A 40 -4.66 8.88 -8.74
C THR A 40 -3.68 9.61 -9.66
N PHE A 41 -2.88 10.54 -9.13
CA PHE A 41 -1.84 11.23 -9.89
C PHE A 41 -0.75 10.30 -10.39
N VAL A 42 -0.25 9.41 -9.52
CA VAL A 42 0.74 8.39 -9.88
C VAL A 42 0.20 7.47 -10.97
N THR A 43 -1.01 6.94 -10.78
CA THR A 43 -1.65 6.02 -11.74
C THR A 43 -2.00 6.72 -13.06
N GLY A 44 -2.40 8.00 -12.99
CA GLY A 44 -2.79 8.81 -14.14
C GLY A 44 -1.61 9.46 -14.89
N GLY A 45 -0.37 9.23 -14.47
CA GLY A 45 0.82 9.74 -15.15
C GLY A 45 1.04 11.25 -15.01
N VAL A 46 0.58 11.85 -13.91
CA VAL A 46 0.97 13.24 -13.58
C VAL A 46 2.48 13.27 -13.33
N SER A 47 3.16 14.29 -13.88
CA SER A 47 4.60 14.46 -13.70
C SER A 47 4.97 14.51 -12.22
N GLU A 48 6.04 13.81 -11.83
CA GLU A 48 6.58 13.91 -10.48
C GLU A 48 7.06 15.34 -10.15
N THR A 49 7.39 16.16 -11.15
CA THR A 49 7.78 17.56 -10.94
C THR A 49 6.60 18.52 -10.75
N ASP A 50 5.36 18.03 -10.76
CA ASP A 50 4.18 18.85 -10.52
C ASP A 50 4.12 19.32 -9.05
N ASP A 51 3.84 20.59 -8.82
CA ASP A 51 3.87 21.19 -7.47
C ASP A 51 2.90 20.49 -6.51
N LYS A 52 1.69 20.14 -6.98
CA LYS A 52 0.68 19.49 -6.15
C LYS A 52 1.04 18.05 -5.83
N TYR A 53 1.66 17.37 -6.80
CA TYR A 53 2.24 16.05 -6.59
C TYR A 53 3.32 16.10 -5.50
N GLN A 54 4.27 17.04 -5.59
CA GLN A 54 5.36 17.17 -4.62
C GLN A 54 4.85 17.57 -3.23
N GLU A 55 3.85 18.46 -3.15
CA GLU A 55 3.17 18.81 -1.90
C GLU A 55 2.63 17.56 -1.19
N TYR A 56 1.86 16.74 -1.91
CA TYR A 56 1.27 15.54 -1.35
C TYR A 56 2.30 14.44 -1.05
N LEU A 57 3.31 14.25 -1.90
CA LEU A 57 4.36 13.28 -1.62
C LEU A 57 5.16 13.68 -0.38
N LYS A 58 5.49 14.96 -0.21
CA LYS A 58 6.16 15.47 0.98
C LYS A 58 5.32 15.20 2.23
N ARG A 59 4.04 15.59 2.20
CA ARG A 59 3.12 15.38 3.33
C ARG A 59 3.00 13.90 3.68
N LEU A 60 2.87 13.03 2.69
CA LEU A 60 2.82 11.58 2.86
C LEU A 60 4.06 11.06 3.59
N LEU A 61 5.27 11.49 3.19
CA LEU A 61 6.52 11.06 3.82
C LEU A 61 6.69 11.57 5.26
N GLU A 62 6.14 12.74 5.58
CA GLU A 62 6.25 13.38 6.91
C GLU A 62 5.19 12.88 7.90
N GLU A 63 4.05 12.36 7.42
CA GLU A 63 2.92 11.99 8.27
C GLU A 63 3.24 10.75 9.14
N PRO A 64 2.82 10.72 10.42
CA PRO A 64 2.97 9.52 11.25
C PRO A 64 2.13 8.36 10.74
N LEU A 65 2.62 7.13 10.95
CA LEU A 65 1.87 5.90 10.62
C LEU A 65 0.89 5.58 11.74
N GLU A 66 -0.38 5.94 11.56
CA GLU A 66 -1.40 5.81 12.61
C GLU A 66 -2.67 5.08 12.19
N ARG A 67 -2.96 5.01 10.89
CA ARG A 67 -4.24 4.50 10.35
C ARG A 67 -4.04 3.53 9.20
N THR A 68 -4.67 2.36 9.28
CA THR A 68 -4.52 1.26 8.30
C THR A 68 -4.70 1.74 6.86
N TYR A 69 -5.80 2.43 6.53
CA TYR A 69 -6.03 2.95 5.17
C TYR A 69 -4.90 3.86 4.68
N LYS A 70 -4.45 4.81 5.50
CA LYS A 70 -3.41 5.77 5.14
C LYS A 70 -2.08 5.08 4.91
N VAL A 71 -1.72 4.15 5.79
CA VAL A 71 -0.46 3.38 5.69
C VAL A 71 -0.47 2.45 4.47
N VAL A 72 -1.59 1.81 4.16
CA VAL A 72 -1.75 0.99 2.95
C VAL A 72 -1.55 1.83 1.70
N LEU A 73 -2.24 2.97 1.60
CA LEU A 73 -2.12 3.87 0.45
C LEU A 73 -0.68 4.37 0.32
N GLN A 74 -0.02 4.72 1.42
CA GLN A 74 1.38 5.08 1.40
C GLN A 74 2.29 3.97 0.86
N ALA A 75 2.12 2.72 1.29
CA ALA A 75 2.90 1.61 0.76
C ALA A 75 2.71 1.44 -0.75
N MET A 76 1.46 1.48 -1.22
CA MET A 76 1.11 1.34 -2.64
C MET A 76 1.67 2.49 -3.48
N ILE A 77 1.51 3.73 -3.02
CA ILE A 77 2.01 4.94 -3.70
C ILE A 77 3.54 4.86 -3.82
N LEU A 78 4.25 4.63 -2.73
CA LEU A 78 5.71 4.64 -2.73
C LEU A 78 6.31 3.49 -3.55
N GLU A 79 5.66 2.32 -3.54
CA GLU A 79 6.06 1.19 -4.38
C GLU A 79 5.93 1.53 -5.88
N GLU A 80 4.82 2.18 -6.27
CA GLU A 80 4.56 2.57 -7.66
C GLU A 80 5.48 3.71 -8.12
N ILE A 81 5.81 4.67 -7.25
CA ILE A 81 6.72 5.77 -7.57
C ILE A 81 8.14 5.25 -7.75
N ASP A 82 8.72 4.70 -6.69
CA ASP A 82 10.09 4.17 -6.67
C ASP A 82 10.29 3.29 -5.42
N ARG A 83 9.97 2.01 -5.58
CA ARG A 83 10.12 0.98 -4.55
C ARG A 83 11.54 0.78 -4.01
N VAL A 84 12.58 1.25 -4.71
CA VAL A 84 13.98 1.14 -4.25
C VAL A 84 14.34 2.37 -3.41
N LYS A 85 14.06 3.57 -3.93
CA LYS A 85 14.30 4.83 -3.23
C LYS A 85 13.55 4.90 -1.91
N PHE A 86 12.31 4.42 -1.87
CA PHE A 86 11.45 4.50 -0.69
C PHE A 86 11.39 3.21 0.12
N GLN A 87 12.28 2.24 -0.14
CA GLN A 87 12.23 0.92 0.49
C GLN A 87 12.20 0.99 2.02
N GLY A 88 12.96 1.91 2.64
CA GLY A 88 12.94 2.12 4.09
C GLY A 88 11.57 2.52 4.62
N ARG A 89 10.91 3.50 3.98
CA ARG A 89 9.56 3.94 4.37
C ARG A 89 8.50 2.86 4.10
N ILE A 90 8.67 2.07 3.04
CA ILE A 90 7.79 0.93 2.77
C ILE A 90 7.96 -0.15 3.84
N ALA A 91 9.17 -0.39 4.33
CA ALA A 91 9.42 -1.29 5.46
C ALA A 91 8.72 -0.83 6.75
N GLN A 92 8.72 0.49 7.01
CA GLN A 92 7.96 1.09 8.12
C GLN A 92 6.45 0.82 7.98
N CYS A 93 5.90 0.91 6.77
CA CYS A 93 4.50 0.57 6.50
C CYS A 93 4.21 -0.90 6.77
N ALA A 94 5.10 -1.80 6.31
CA ALA A 94 4.97 -3.23 6.59
C ALA A 94 5.00 -3.53 8.09
N GLN A 95 5.90 -2.90 8.83
CA GLN A 95 5.99 -3.05 10.28
C GLN A 95 4.70 -2.60 10.98
N PHE A 96 4.17 -1.42 10.61
CA PHE A 96 2.87 -0.94 11.12
C PHE A 96 1.76 -1.95 10.83
N LEU A 97 1.66 -2.47 9.61
CA LEU A 97 0.60 -3.40 9.22
C LEU A 97 0.71 -4.71 9.98
N LEU A 98 1.90 -5.27 10.15
CA LEU A 98 2.09 -6.50 10.93
C LEU A 98 1.68 -6.32 12.40
N ASP A 99 2.07 -5.21 13.00
CA ASP A 99 1.77 -4.89 14.41
C ASP A 99 0.29 -4.57 14.64
N ASN A 100 -0.46 -4.25 13.59
CA ASN A 100 -1.88 -3.95 13.67
C ASN A 100 -2.77 -5.10 13.15
N GLN A 101 -2.19 -6.26 12.85
CA GLN A 101 -2.99 -7.44 12.56
C GLN A 101 -3.70 -7.92 13.83
N CYS A 102 -5.02 -8.05 13.74
CA CYS A 102 -5.88 -8.56 14.81
C CYS A 102 -5.56 -10.03 15.13
N VAL A 103 -5.93 -10.46 16.34
CA VAL A 103 -5.71 -11.84 16.80
C VAL A 103 -6.38 -12.88 15.90
N ASN A 104 -7.53 -12.54 15.28
CA ASN A 104 -8.25 -13.41 14.36
C ASN A 104 -7.74 -13.38 12.90
N GLY A 105 -6.69 -12.59 12.59
CA GLY A 105 -6.11 -12.47 11.25
C GLY A 105 -6.62 -11.32 10.40
N GLN A 106 -7.63 -10.58 10.87
CA GLN A 106 -8.12 -9.36 10.23
C GLN A 106 -7.23 -8.15 10.51
N TRP A 107 -7.63 -7.01 9.96
CA TRP A 107 -7.17 -5.68 10.35
C TRP A 107 -8.35 -4.80 10.76
N SER A 108 -8.07 -3.86 11.67
CA SER A 108 -8.97 -2.78 12.06
C SER A 108 -8.41 -1.43 11.56
N TYR A 109 -8.94 -0.31 12.07
CA TYR A 109 -8.46 1.04 11.74
C TYR A 109 -7.01 1.34 12.16
N GLY A 110 -6.41 0.48 12.98
CA GLY A 110 -5.02 0.57 13.39
C GLY A 110 -4.75 1.62 14.46
N GLU A 111 -3.63 1.42 15.14
CA GLU A 111 -3.08 2.27 16.18
C GLU A 111 -1.57 2.47 15.95
N PRO A 112 -1.00 3.60 16.41
CA PRO A 112 0.43 3.83 16.34
C PRO A 112 1.24 2.64 16.90
N SER A 113 2.33 2.30 16.22
CA SER A 113 3.29 1.29 16.69
C SER A 113 4.65 1.93 16.98
N ALA A 114 5.21 1.65 18.16
CA ALA A 114 6.53 2.11 18.54
C ALA A 114 7.66 1.47 17.73
N TYR A 115 7.40 0.32 17.09
CA TYR A 115 8.39 -0.48 16.37
C TYR A 115 8.64 -0.01 14.93
N VAL A 116 7.85 0.96 14.46
CA VAL A 116 7.94 1.52 13.10
C VAL A 116 9.30 2.19 12.82
N LYS A 117 9.98 2.71 13.85
CA LYS A 117 11.21 3.50 13.66
C LYS A 117 12.43 2.66 13.24
N ASP A 118 12.42 1.35 13.48
CA ASP A 118 13.53 0.46 13.17
C ASP A 118 13.00 -0.87 12.59
N PRO A 119 12.63 -0.90 11.28
CA PRO A 119 12.04 -2.08 10.65
C PRO A 119 13.05 -3.23 10.39
N GLY A 120 14.18 -3.27 11.09
CA GLY A 120 15.15 -4.36 11.02
C GLY A 120 16.26 -4.15 9.97
N PRO A 121 17.31 -4.98 10.01
CA PRO A 121 18.49 -4.80 9.16
C PRO A 121 18.19 -5.10 7.68
N SER A 122 18.72 -4.25 6.81
CA SER A 122 18.73 -4.48 5.36
C SER A 122 19.87 -5.41 4.97
N THR A 123 19.57 -6.44 4.18
CA THR A 123 20.58 -7.34 3.60
C THR A 123 20.61 -7.15 2.08
N ALA A 124 21.80 -6.89 1.53
CA ALA A 124 22.00 -6.93 0.09
C ALA A 124 21.99 -8.39 -0.36
N VAL A 125 21.15 -8.74 -1.32
CA VAL A 125 21.14 -10.08 -1.92
C VAL A 125 21.86 -10.03 -3.26
N ALA A 126 22.73 -11.01 -3.49
CA ALA A 126 23.32 -11.24 -4.80
C ALA A 126 22.21 -11.54 -5.82
N THR A 127 22.34 -11.00 -7.03
CA THR A 127 21.36 -11.13 -8.11
C THR A 127 21.03 -12.61 -8.37
N PRO A 128 19.78 -13.07 -8.15
CA PRO A 128 19.41 -14.42 -8.54
C PRO A 128 19.32 -14.50 -10.06
N ALA A 129 19.69 -15.65 -10.63
CA ALA A 129 19.38 -15.99 -12.02
C ALA A 129 17.86 -15.90 -12.25
N PRO A 130 17.40 -15.49 -13.45
CA PRO A 130 15.98 -15.30 -13.70
C PRO A 130 15.20 -16.60 -13.49
N SER A 131 14.34 -16.60 -12.47
CA SER A 131 13.35 -17.64 -12.21
C SER A 131 12.33 -17.66 -13.34
N ARG A 132 12.24 -18.79 -14.05
CA ARG A 132 11.17 -19.08 -15.01
C ARG A 132 9.99 -19.69 -14.24
N ASP A 133 9.20 -18.86 -13.57
CA ASP A 133 7.87 -19.30 -13.14
C ASP A 133 6.84 -18.17 -13.33
N GLY A 134 5.78 -18.53 -14.04
CA GLY A 134 4.88 -17.62 -14.71
C GLY A 134 3.79 -17.05 -13.81
N ALA A 135 3.79 -15.73 -13.70
CA ALA A 135 2.58 -14.92 -13.64
C ALA A 135 2.81 -13.74 -14.59
N ARG A 136 2.14 -13.72 -15.75
CA ARG A 136 2.23 -12.58 -16.68
C ARG A 136 1.60 -11.37 -16.01
N GLU A 137 2.38 -10.29 -15.87
CA GLU A 137 1.86 -8.97 -15.51
C GLU A 137 0.94 -8.48 -16.64
N PHE A 138 -0.29 -8.13 -16.31
CA PHE A 138 -1.15 -7.32 -17.17
C PHE A 138 -0.68 -5.87 -17.10
N GLY A 139 0.38 -5.54 -17.84
CA GLY A 139 0.78 -4.17 -18.12
C GLY A 139 0.20 -3.74 -19.48
N ALA A 140 -0.71 -2.76 -19.48
CA ALA A 140 -1.07 -2.05 -20.70
C ALA A 140 0.16 -1.28 -21.25
N PRO A 141 0.24 -1.02 -22.57
CA PRO A 141 1.36 -0.30 -23.18
C PRO A 141 1.56 1.09 -22.52
N GLY A 142 2.81 1.46 -22.20
CA GLY A 142 3.17 2.78 -21.67
C GLY A 142 3.43 2.87 -20.16
N LYS A 143 3.42 1.75 -19.42
CA LYS A 143 3.75 1.77 -17.98
C LYS A 143 5.23 2.05 -17.72
N LYS A 144 5.49 2.92 -16.73
CA LYS A 144 6.82 3.17 -16.13
C LYS A 144 7.43 1.83 -15.69
N GLU A 145 8.61 1.49 -16.20
CA GLU A 145 9.34 0.30 -15.72
C GLU A 145 9.80 0.55 -14.28
N LYS A 146 9.32 -0.27 -13.34
CA LYS A 146 9.69 -0.15 -11.93
C LYS A 146 11.14 -0.58 -11.72
N PRO A 147 11.93 0.14 -10.89
CA PRO A 147 13.32 -0.20 -10.64
C PRO A 147 13.45 -1.60 -10.03
N LYS A 148 14.51 -2.34 -10.38
CA LYS A 148 14.74 -3.70 -9.87
C LYS A 148 15.14 -3.65 -8.40
N VAL A 149 14.40 -4.37 -7.55
CA VAL A 149 14.71 -4.50 -6.13
C VAL A 149 15.89 -5.45 -5.92
N ARG A 150 16.96 -4.95 -5.27
CA ARG A 150 18.21 -5.71 -5.02
C ARG A 150 18.48 -5.97 -3.54
N SER A 151 17.80 -5.27 -2.66
CA SER A 151 17.95 -5.41 -1.21
C SER A 151 16.69 -6.02 -0.62
N LYS A 152 16.82 -6.74 0.49
CA LYS A 152 15.71 -7.30 1.23
C LYS A 152 15.76 -6.81 2.68
N ILE A 153 14.63 -6.37 3.20
CA ILE A 153 14.48 -5.91 4.59
C ILE A 153 13.51 -6.85 5.29
N ALA A 154 13.96 -7.52 6.35
CA ALA A 154 13.12 -8.44 7.11
C ALA A 154 12.43 -7.71 8.25
N VAL A 155 11.10 -7.78 8.27
CA VAL A 155 10.25 -7.27 9.35
C VAL A 155 9.69 -8.43 10.16
N LYS A 156 9.30 -8.15 11.41
CA LYS A 156 8.67 -9.13 12.30
C LYS A 156 7.46 -8.51 12.98
N LYS A 157 6.45 -9.32 13.27
CA LYS A 157 5.33 -8.88 14.09
C LYS A 157 5.80 -8.71 15.54
N MET A 158 5.58 -7.52 16.11
CA MET A 158 6.07 -7.14 17.43
C MET A 158 4.96 -6.97 18.47
N LYS A 159 3.70 -6.82 18.02
CA LYS A 159 2.52 -6.85 18.88
C LYS A 159 1.32 -7.39 18.12
N ASP A 160 0.27 -7.75 18.87
CA ASP A 160 -1.05 -8.00 18.32
C ASP A 160 -1.88 -6.71 18.29
N GLY A 161 -2.74 -6.62 17.27
CA GLY A 161 -3.84 -5.67 17.25
C GLY A 161 -5.01 -6.11 18.15
N PRO A 162 -6.20 -5.50 18.00
CA PRO A 162 -7.39 -5.91 18.76
C PRO A 162 -7.82 -7.36 18.42
N ALA A 163 -8.80 -7.88 19.16
CA ALA A 163 -9.28 -9.25 18.97
C ALA A 163 -9.82 -9.51 17.55
N THR A 164 -10.57 -8.54 17.01
CA THR A 164 -11.23 -8.63 15.69
C THR A 164 -11.04 -7.33 14.90
N GLY A 165 -11.33 -7.39 13.60
CA GLY A 165 -11.29 -6.25 12.69
C GLY A 165 -12.48 -6.27 11.75
N ASP A 166 -12.29 -5.74 10.55
CA ASP A 166 -13.31 -5.76 9.49
C ASP A 166 -12.72 -6.17 8.14
N ASN A 167 -13.60 -6.59 7.23
CA ASN A 167 -13.20 -7.15 5.95
C ASN A 167 -12.59 -6.10 5.00
N SER A 168 -13.03 -4.83 5.07
CA SER A 168 -12.49 -3.79 4.20
C SER A 168 -11.07 -3.40 4.61
N ASN A 169 -10.80 -3.16 5.89
CA ASN A 169 -9.45 -2.94 6.40
C ASN A 169 -8.54 -4.14 6.12
N SER A 170 -9.06 -5.37 6.25
CA SER A 170 -8.32 -6.59 5.93
C SER A 170 -7.94 -6.67 4.44
N GLN A 171 -8.83 -6.22 3.55
CA GLN A 171 -8.57 -6.22 2.11
C GLN A 171 -7.48 -5.22 1.76
N TYR A 172 -7.59 -4.00 2.31
CA TYR A 172 -6.59 -2.96 2.13
C TYR A 172 -5.23 -3.38 2.70
N ALA A 173 -5.20 -3.97 3.90
CA ALA A 173 -3.97 -4.46 4.50
C ALA A 173 -3.27 -5.48 3.59
N ALA A 174 -4.02 -6.41 2.97
CA ALA A 174 -3.46 -7.35 2.02
C ALA A 174 -2.85 -6.67 0.79
N LEU A 175 -3.48 -5.61 0.25
CA LEU A 175 -2.93 -4.81 -0.85
C LEU A 175 -1.65 -4.07 -0.44
N GLY A 176 -1.64 -3.43 0.74
CA GLY A 176 -0.48 -2.72 1.26
C GLY A 176 0.70 -3.67 1.53
N LEU A 177 0.44 -4.83 2.12
CA LEU A 177 1.45 -5.87 2.36
C LEU A 177 1.98 -6.44 1.04
N ARG A 178 1.13 -6.59 0.02
CA ARG A 178 1.58 -6.97 -1.32
C ARG A 178 2.53 -5.93 -1.92
N ALA A 179 2.22 -4.64 -1.82
CA ALA A 179 3.14 -3.57 -2.24
C ALA A 179 4.47 -3.62 -1.47
N CYS A 180 4.43 -3.89 -0.16
CA CYS A 180 5.63 -4.07 0.65
C CYS A 180 6.47 -5.26 0.17
N HIS A 181 5.84 -6.40 -0.10
CA HIS A 181 6.52 -7.58 -0.64
C HIS A 181 7.20 -7.28 -1.98
N ASP A 182 6.51 -6.58 -2.88
CA ASP A 182 7.01 -6.23 -4.21
C ASP A 182 8.18 -5.21 -4.15
N ALA A 183 8.23 -4.41 -3.08
CA ALA A 183 9.37 -3.57 -2.73
C ALA A 183 10.52 -4.31 -2.03
N GLY A 184 10.43 -5.63 -1.84
CA GLY A 184 11.48 -6.45 -1.23
C GLY A 184 11.44 -6.54 0.28
N ILE A 185 10.33 -6.17 0.91
CA ILE A 185 10.15 -6.41 2.33
C ILE A 185 9.81 -7.89 2.55
N LEU A 186 10.56 -8.57 3.42
CA LEU A 186 10.32 -9.96 3.76
C LEU A 186 9.30 -10.02 4.89
N LEU A 187 8.10 -10.49 4.57
CA LEU A 187 6.99 -10.63 5.50
C LEU A 187 7.03 -12.01 6.20
N PRO A 188 6.74 -12.08 7.51
CA PRO A 188 6.63 -13.35 8.21
C PRO A 188 5.44 -14.17 7.69
N LYS A 189 5.59 -15.51 7.65
CA LYS A 189 4.57 -16.42 7.12
C LYS A 189 3.32 -16.49 7.98
N ASP A 190 3.47 -16.53 9.31
CA ASP A 190 2.35 -16.81 10.21
C ASP A 190 1.24 -15.75 10.12
N PRO A 191 1.55 -14.43 10.11
CA PRO A 191 0.54 -13.41 9.86
C PRO A 191 -0.19 -13.60 8.53
N MET A 192 0.51 -14.01 7.47
CA MET A 192 -0.09 -14.18 6.14
C MET A 192 -1.02 -15.41 6.10
N GLN A 193 -0.61 -16.49 6.77
CA GLN A 193 -1.43 -17.70 6.91
C GLN A 193 -2.68 -17.44 7.74
N LEU A 194 -2.56 -16.65 8.81
CA LEU A 194 -3.70 -16.28 9.66
C LEU A 194 -4.70 -15.42 8.90
N ALA A 195 -4.23 -14.43 8.13
CA ALA A 195 -5.08 -13.64 7.24
C ALA A 195 -5.79 -14.53 6.20
N ARG A 196 -5.04 -15.43 5.54
CA ARG A 196 -5.60 -16.37 4.57
C ARG A 196 -6.69 -17.26 5.18
N LYS A 197 -6.47 -17.75 6.41
CA LYS A 197 -7.44 -18.56 7.13
C LYS A 197 -8.76 -17.80 7.29
N TRP A 198 -8.71 -16.56 7.81
CA TRP A 198 -9.89 -15.71 7.95
C TRP A 198 -10.66 -15.57 6.64
N TRP A 199 -9.98 -15.19 5.56
CA TRP A 199 -10.60 -14.98 4.25
C TRP A 199 -11.27 -16.21 3.64
N ILE A 200 -10.82 -17.41 4.00
CA ILE A 200 -11.44 -18.66 3.55
C ILE A 200 -12.68 -18.96 4.41
N GLU A 201 -12.57 -18.79 5.73
CA GLU A 201 -13.63 -19.11 6.68
C GLU A 201 -14.76 -18.08 6.70
N SER A 202 -14.51 -16.84 6.30
CA SER A 202 -15.50 -15.75 6.33
C SER A 202 -16.28 -15.56 5.02
N GLN A 203 -16.17 -16.47 4.05
CA GLN A 203 -16.96 -16.40 2.83
C GLN A 203 -18.39 -16.86 3.12
N HIS A 204 -19.36 -16.02 2.77
CA HIS A 204 -20.76 -16.43 2.79
C HIS A 204 -21.03 -17.35 1.59
N ASP A 205 -21.78 -18.44 1.81
CA ASP A 205 -22.34 -19.22 0.71
C ASP A 205 -23.31 -18.35 -0.09
N LYS A 206 -23.23 -18.45 -1.43
CA LYS A 206 -24.08 -17.69 -2.35
C LYS A 206 -25.56 -18.13 -2.35
N SER A 207 -25.99 -19.00 -1.43
CA SER A 207 -27.26 -19.71 -1.51
C SER A 207 -28.35 -19.24 -0.55
N GLU A 208 -28.30 -17.99 -0.10
CA GLU A 208 -29.43 -17.36 0.59
C GLU A 208 -29.76 -16.02 -0.08
N ASP A 209 -30.53 -16.10 -1.17
CA ASP A 209 -31.41 -15.05 -1.71
C ASP A 209 -32.65 -15.72 -2.32
#